data_AF-A0AAE9ZUR8-F1
#
_entry.id   AF-A0AAE9ZUR8-F1
#
_cell.length_a   1.000
_cell.length_b   1.000
_cell.length_c   1.000
_cell.angle_alpha   90.00
_cell.angle_beta   90.00
_cell.angle_gamma   90.00
#
_symmetry.space_group_name_H-M   'P 1'
#
loop_
_entity.id
_entity.type
_entity.pdbx_description
1 polymer ?
#
loop_
_entity_poly.entity_id
_entity_poly.type
_entity_poly.pdbx_seq_one_letter_code
_entity_poly.pdbx_strand_id
1 'polypeptide(L)'
;MINLSKICRQFILVATLVCAPTWLGAQVLLVVNISDPNAVTITATGNAPSANFTPAANHNFPVRLLNFFTEGQSLMNFALHSNTLQSFGSDHNFDQVFSGRALPGNQTLVLNARPNSQETFSTSNAAFTGTATVDLSSVAGSIVSHGSSGDIYASDGTTTTFIGTYSVTSVSAVPEPATFGFILGGLVLSAVGLRRKKRVSPTV
;
A
#
# COMPACT_ATOMS: atom_id res chain seq x y z
N MET A 1 36.69 -6.02 57.40
CA MET A 1 37.26 -5.63 56.09
C MET A 1 36.52 -6.40 55.00
N ILE A 2 35.66 -5.72 54.23
CA ILE A 2 34.89 -6.30 53.12
C ILE A 2 35.40 -5.67 51.82
N ASN A 3 35.60 -6.52 50.83
CA ASN A 3 36.35 -6.27 49.60
C ASN A 3 35.46 -5.55 48.56
N LEU A 4 35.67 -4.24 48.34
CA LEU A 4 34.85 -3.36 47.50
C LEU A 4 35.08 -3.49 45.98
N SER A 5 35.69 -4.59 45.50
CA SER A 5 36.20 -4.67 44.12
C SER A 5 35.31 -5.37 43.08
N LYS A 6 34.05 -5.74 43.39
CA LYS A 6 33.27 -6.61 42.48
C LYS A 6 31.76 -6.34 42.30
N ILE A 7 31.23 -5.17 42.61
CA ILE A 7 29.80 -4.88 42.36
C ILE A 7 29.65 -3.50 41.73
N CYS A 8 28.82 -3.41 40.69
CA CYS A 8 28.50 -2.23 39.86
C CYS A 8 29.45 -1.93 38.69
N ARG A 9 29.79 -2.98 37.91
CA ARG A 9 30.17 -2.82 36.50
C ARG A 9 28.91 -2.82 35.63
N GLN A 10 28.60 -1.65 35.06
CA GLN A 10 27.95 -1.45 33.76
C GLN A 10 26.67 -2.26 33.45
N PHE A 11 25.52 -1.72 33.83
CA PHE A 11 24.31 -1.86 33.01
C PHE A 11 24.06 -0.52 32.30
N ILE A 12 24.74 -0.31 31.17
CA ILE A 12 24.34 0.72 30.21
C ILE A 12 23.23 0.08 29.38
N LEU A 13 21.98 0.35 29.77
CA LEU A 13 20.79 -0.03 29.04
C LEU A 13 20.63 0.96 27.89
N VAL A 14 21.16 0.63 26.71
CA VAL A 14 20.93 1.41 25.49
C VAL A 14 19.52 1.10 25.01
N ALA A 15 18.55 1.89 25.47
CA ALA A 15 17.23 1.95 24.86
C ALA A 15 17.36 2.73 23.55
N THR A 16 17.60 2.04 22.44
CA THR A 16 17.32 2.60 21.12
C THR A 16 15.81 2.74 20.98
N LEU A 17 15.30 3.90 21.36
CA LEU A 17 14.01 4.39 20.91
C LEU A 17 14.15 4.58 19.40
N VAL A 18 13.63 3.63 18.62
CA VAL A 18 13.40 3.84 17.20
C VAL A 18 12.30 4.89 17.13
N CYS A 19 12.68 6.17 17.03
CA CYS A 19 11.79 7.18 16.48
C CYS A 19 11.52 6.75 15.04
N ALA A 20 10.47 5.96 14.86
CA ALA A 20 9.86 5.82 13.55
C ALA A 20 9.50 7.24 13.12
N PRO A 21 9.98 7.74 11.97
CA PRO A 21 9.53 9.02 11.50
C PRO A 21 8.02 8.91 11.28
N THR A 22 7.23 9.55 12.14
CA THR A 22 5.80 9.77 11.88
C THR A 22 5.74 10.82 10.80
N TRP A 23 5.99 10.41 9.56
CA TRP A 23 5.62 11.21 8.41
C TRP A 23 4.11 11.44 8.55
N LEU A 24 3.71 12.69 8.76
CA LEU A 24 2.34 13.16 8.51
C LEU A 24 2.06 13.13 7.00
N GLY A 25 2.41 12.03 6.34
CA GLY A 25 2.10 11.76 4.95
C GLY A 25 0.66 11.25 4.88
N ALA A 26 -0.08 11.74 3.91
CA ALA A 26 -1.37 11.16 3.59
C ALA A 26 -1.22 9.63 3.39
N GLN A 27 -2.11 8.86 4.00
CA GLN A 27 -1.98 7.42 4.07
C GLN A 27 -2.10 6.82 2.65
N VAL A 28 -1.14 5.97 2.28
CA VAL A 28 -1.19 5.26 1.00
C VAL A 28 -2.28 4.21 1.10
N LEU A 29 -3.34 4.34 0.31
CA LEU A 29 -4.48 3.43 0.32
C LEU A 29 -4.34 2.33 -0.73
N LEU A 30 -3.71 2.65 -1.87
CA LEU A 30 -3.51 1.75 -3.00
C LEU A 30 -2.04 1.72 -3.41
N VAL A 31 -1.54 0.53 -3.73
CA VAL A 31 -0.25 0.33 -4.40
C VAL A 31 -0.51 -0.15 -5.81
N VAL A 32 0.00 0.56 -6.80
CA VAL A 32 -0.14 0.23 -8.22
C VAL A 32 1.17 -0.31 -8.76
N ASN A 33 1.19 -1.57 -9.17
CA ASN A 33 2.35 -2.18 -9.80
C ASN A 33 2.24 -2.11 -11.33
N ILE A 34 3.16 -1.37 -11.94
CA ILE A 34 3.24 -1.11 -13.38
C ILE A 34 4.36 -1.91 -14.06
N SER A 35 4.84 -2.99 -13.45
CA SER A 35 5.93 -3.82 -14.01
C SER A 35 5.58 -4.43 -15.37
N ASP A 36 4.29 -4.67 -15.62
CA ASP A 36 3.76 -5.14 -16.91
C ASP A 36 2.53 -4.28 -17.27
N PRO A 37 2.61 -3.44 -18.31
CA PRO A 37 1.48 -2.62 -18.74
C PRO A 37 0.24 -3.42 -19.17
N ASN A 38 0.39 -4.68 -19.58
CA ASN A 38 -0.75 -5.55 -19.93
C ASN A 38 -1.44 -6.14 -18.69
N ALA A 39 -0.80 -6.05 -17.52
CA ALA A 39 -1.25 -6.66 -16.28
C ALA A 39 -0.89 -5.77 -15.07
N VAL A 40 -1.28 -4.49 -15.14
CA VAL A 40 -1.07 -3.54 -14.05
C VAL A 40 -1.91 -3.97 -12.86
N THR A 41 -1.29 -4.18 -11.70
CA THR A 41 -2.02 -4.60 -10.49
C THR A 41 -2.25 -3.43 -9.54
N ILE A 42 -3.48 -3.26 -9.09
CA ILE A 42 -3.89 -2.26 -8.10
C ILE A 42 -4.26 -3.01 -6.82
N THR A 43 -3.51 -2.77 -5.75
CA THR A 43 -3.62 -3.53 -4.50
C THR A 43 -4.02 -2.62 -3.35
N ALA A 44 -5.06 -3.02 -2.62
CA ALA A 44 -5.43 -2.36 -1.37
C ALA A 44 -4.37 -2.59 -0.29
N THR A 45 -4.04 -1.53 0.45
CA THR A 45 -3.10 -1.59 1.58
C THR A 45 -3.74 -2.00 2.90
N GLY A 46 -5.08 -1.97 2.99
CA GLY A 46 -5.83 -2.14 4.24
C GLY A 46 -5.82 -0.91 5.16
N ASN A 47 -5.22 0.20 4.73
CA ASN A 47 -5.20 1.44 5.47
C ASN A 47 -6.55 2.16 5.46
N ALA A 48 -6.81 2.92 6.52
CA ALA A 48 -8.00 3.76 6.62
C ALA A 48 -7.87 5.04 5.77
N PRO A 49 -8.97 5.59 5.24
CA PRO A 49 -8.96 6.86 4.54
C PRO A 49 -8.68 8.02 5.52
N SER A 50 -8.14 9.13 5.00
CA SER A 50 -7.87 10.35 5.77
C SER A 50 -9.12 11.17 6.11
N ALA A 51 -10.23 10.92 5.39
CA ALA A 51 -11.50 11.58 5.58
C ALA A 51 -12.67 10.61 5.41
N ASN A 52 -13.78 10.92 6.08
CA ASN A 52 -15.05 10.25 5.83
C ASN A 52 -15.63 10.74 4.51
N PHE A 53 -16.29 9.85 3.79
CA PHE A 53 -17.08 10.19 2.61
C PHE A 53 -18.34 9.35 2.61
N THR A 54 -19.48 10.01 2.49
CA THR A 54 -20.78 9.36 2.33
C THR A 54 -21.45 9.95 1.10
N PRO A 55 -21.77 9.13 0.10
CA PRO A 55 -22.38 9.63 -1.12
C PRO A 55 -23.82 10.11 -0.90
N ALA A 56 -24.27 11.05 -1.71
CA ALA A 56 -25.69 11.35 -1.88
C ALA A 56 -26.43 10.15 -2.50
N ALA A 57 -27.75 10.06 -2.30
CA ALA A 57 -28.54 8.98 -2.86
C ALA A 57 -28.52 8.98 -4.40
N ASN A 58 -28.44 7.79 -5.01
CA ASN A 58 -28.64 7.56 -6.45
C ASN A 58 -27.61 8.17 -7.43
N HIS A 59 -26.34 8.35 -7.08
CA HIS A 59 -25.32 8.59 -8.11
C HIS A 59 -24.25 7.51 -8.18
N ASN A 60 -23.48 7.54 -9.27
CA ASN A 60 -22.32 6.68 -9.51
C ASN A 60 -21.08 7.45 -9.11
N PHE A 61 -20.32 6.91 -8.16
CA PHE A 61 -19.31 7.70 -7.48
C PHE A 61 -17.91 7.14 -7.69
N PRO A 62 -17.19 7.63 -8.71
CA PRO A 62 -15.87 7.10 -9.02
C PRO A 62 -14.86 7.39 -7.93
N VAL A 63 -13.99 6.41 -7.68
CA VAL A 63 -12.71 6.59 -7.01
C VAL A 63 -11.70 7.04 -8.05
N ARG A 64 -11.04 8.17 -7.81
CA ARG A 64 -10.18 8.86 -8.78
C ARG A 64 -8.74 8.88 -8.29
N LEU A 65 -7.83 8.34 -9.09
CA LEU A 65 -6.39 8.41 -8.89
C LEU A 65 -5.86 9.55 -9.78
N LEU A 66 -5.69 10.73 -9.19
CA LEU A 66 -5.28 11.93 -9.92
C LEU A 66 -3.81 11.84 -10.32
N ASN A 67 -3.49 12.45 -11.46
CA ASN A 67 -2.13 12.50 -12.03
C ASN A 67 -1.50 11.10 -12.22
N PHE A 68 -2.32 10.07 -12.42
CA PHE A 68 -1.86 8.71 -12.72
C PHE A 68 -1.21 8.63 -14.10
N PHE A 69 -1.63 9.51 -15.02
CA PHE A 69 -1.03 9.66 -16.32
C PHE A 69 -0.17 10.94 -16.38
N THR A 70 0.93 10.92 -17.13
CA THR A 70 1.79 12.09 -17.38
C THR A 70 1.13 13.08 -18.36
N GLU A 71 0.22 12.58 -19.19
CA GLU A 71 -0.49 13.36 -20.21
C GLU A 71 -2.00 13.09 -20.18
N GLY A 72 -2.75 14.04 -20.72
CA GLY A 72 -4.20 13.93 -20.79
C GLY A 72 -4.67 12.77 -21.67
N GLN A 73 -5.53 11.91 -21.12
CA GLN A 73 -6.09 10.77 -21.83
C GLN A 73 -7.50 11.08 -22.36
N SER A 74 -7.80 10.57 -23.56
CA SER A 74 -9.18 10.47 -24.04
C SER A 74 -10.01 9.53 -23.15
N LEU A 75 -11.33 9.62 -23.25
CA LEU A 75 -12.21 8.68 -22.56
C LEU A 75 -11.95 7.27 -23.11
N MET A 76 -11.42 6.38 -22.28
CA MET A 76 -11.06 5.02 -22.65
C MET A 76 -11.41 4.08 -21.52
N ASN A 77 -12.05 2.96 -21.83
CA ASN A 77 -12.28 1.89 -20.88
C ASN A 77 -11.15 0.87 -20.99
N PHE A 78 -10.65 0.42 -19.85
CA PHE A 78 -9.58 -0.55 -19.75
C PHE A 78 -10.13 -1.91 -19.37
N ALA A 79 -9.53 -2.97 -19.90
CA ALA A 79 -9.96 -4.33 -19.62
C ALA A 79 -9.51 -4.77 -18.21
N LEU A 80 -10.40 -5.43 -17.48
CA LEU A 80 -10.10 -6.07 -16.20
C LEU A 80 -9.85 -7.56 -16.43
N HIS A 81 -8.68 -8.05 -16.05
CA HIS A 81 -8.30 -9.46 -16.16
C HIS A 81 -8.70 -10.28 -14.92
N SER A 82 -8.51 -9.71 -13.73
CA SER A 82 -8.96 -10.28 -12.46
C SER A 82 -9.32 -9.15 -11.51
N ASN A 83 -10.32 -9.37 -10.65
CA ASN A 83 -10.80 -8.30 -9.81
C ASN A 83 -11.51 -8.78 -8.54
N THR A 84 -10.96 -8.37 -7.42
CA THR A 84 -11.53 -8.44 -6.07
C THR A 84 -11.44 -7.08 -5.36
N LEU A 85 -10.97 -6.04 -6.07
CA LEU A 85 -10.78 -4.72 -5.51
C LEU A 85 -12.14 -4.05 -5.33
N GLN A 86 -12.39 -3.60 -4.10
CA GLN A 86 -13.61 -2.89 -3.73
C GLN A 86 -13.33 -1.89 -2.61
N SER A 87 -14.23 -0.93 -2.42
CA SER A 87 -14.30 -0.15 -1.18
C SER A 87 -14.65 -1.08 0.00
N PHE A 88 -14.13 -0.77 1.18
CA PHE A 88 -14.36 -1.62 2.35
C PHE A 88 -15.85 -1.65 2.73
N GLY A 89 -16.37 -2.86 2.96
CA GLY A 89 -17.78 -3.07 3.28
C GLY A 89 -18.73 -2.95 2.09
N SER A 90 -18.22 -2.74 0.87
CA SER A 90 -19.00 -2.90 -0.35
C SER A 90 -19.24 -4.39 -0.65
N ASP A 91 -20.40 -4.68 -1.25
CA ASP A 91 -20.75 -5.99 -1.80
C ASP A 91 -20.36 -6.12 -3.29
N HIS A 92 -19.70 -5.09 -3.84
CA HIS A 92 -19.39 -4.97 -5.25
C HIS A 92 -17.94 -4.55 -5.49
N ASN A 93 -17.27 -5.30 -6.35
CA ASN A 93 -15.95 -4.95 -6.90
C ASN A 93 -16.07 -3.80 -7.91
N PHE A 94 -14.97 -3.05 -8.08
CA PHE A 94 -14.84 -2.05 -9.13
C PHE A 94 -14.79 -2.71 -10.51
N ASP A 95 -15.93 -2.85 -11.19
CA ASP A 95 -16.01 -3.58 -12.46
C ASP A 95 -15.76 -2.72 -13.70
N GLN A 96 -15.43 -1.44 -13.51
CA GLN A 96 -15.03 -0.53 -14.57
C GLN A 96 -13.77 0.24 -14.17
N VAL A 97 -12.81 0.25 -15.09
CA VAL A 97 -11.61 1.09 -14.99
C VAL A 97 -11.49 1.91 -16.26
N PHE A 98 -11.35 3.22 -16.14
CA PHE A 98 -11.31 4.11 -17.31
C PHE A 98 -10.50 5.38 -17.04
N SER A 99 -10.11 6.06 -18.11
CA SER A 99 -9.53 7.41 -18.08
C SER A 99 -10.50 8.40 -18.73
N GLY A 100 -10.29 9.71 -18.58
CA GLY A 100 -10.95 10.66 -19.47
C GLY A 100 -10.99 12.12 -19.06
N ARG A 101 -11.10 12.97 -20.09
CA ARG A 101 -11.12 14.44 -20.07
C ARG A 101 -12.35 15.09 -19.40
N ALA A 102 -13.39 14.30 -19.09
CA ALA A 102 -14.60 14.79 -18.41
C ALA A 102 -14.45 14.92 -16.88
N LEU A 103 -13.27 14.60 -16.36
CA LEU A 103 -12.95 14.61 -14.93
C LEU A 103 -11.94 15.74 -14.65
N PRO A 104 -11.91 16.32 -13.43
CA PRO A 104 -10.87 17.24 -13.03
C PRO A 104 -9.49 16.57 -13.22
N GLY A 105 -8.68 17.12 -14.11
CA GLY A 105 -7.40 16.54 -14.52
C GLY A 105 -7.58 15.42 -15.55
N ASN A 106 -7.22 15.70 -16.82
CA ASN A 106 -7.23 14.73 -17.92
C ASN A 106 -6.26 13.55 -17.70
N GLN A 107 -5.51 13.55 -16.60
CA GLN A 107 -4.46 12.62 -16.23
C GLN A 107 -4.92 11.60 -15.17
N THR A 108 -6.23 11.39 -15.05
CA THR A 108 -6.83 10.61 -13.96
C THR A 108 -7.16 9.18 -14.40
N LEU A 109 -6.83 8.20 -13.56
CA LEU A 109 -7.36 6.85 -13.63
C LEU A 109 -8.58 6.74 -12.70
N VAL A 110 -9.67 6.18 -13.19
CA VAL A 110 -10.90 6.02 -12.43
C VAL A 110 -11.20 4.55 -12.20
N LEU A 111 -11.56 4.24 -10.96
CA LEU A 111 -12.15 2.98 -10.55
C LEU A 111 -13.62 3.25 -10.23
N ASN A 112 -14.51 2.48 -10.84
CA ASN A 112 -15.94 2.61 -10.66
C ASN A 112 -16.55 1.22 -10.49
N ALA A 113 -17.47 1.08 -9.55
CA ALA A 113 -18.30 -0.11 -9.44
C ALA A 113 -19.62 0.11 -10.18
N ARG A 114 -20.44 -0.94 -10.24
CA ARG A 114 -21.71 -0.97 -10.99
C ARG A 114 -22.59 0.25 -10.70
N PRO A 115 -23.48 0.63 -11.64
CA PRO A 115 -24.48 1.64 -11.36
C PRO A 115 -25.25 1.35 -10.07
N ASN A 116 -25.39 2.36 -9.21
CA ASN A 116 -26.00 2.29 -7.86
C ASN A 116 -25.19 1.58 -6.76
N SER A 117 -23.91 1.26 -6.99
CA SER A 117 -23.00 0.97 -5.89
C SER A 117 -22.65 2.29 -5.18
N GLN A 118 -22.70 2.27 -3.85
CA GLN A 118 -22.39 3.44 -3.02
C GLN A 118 -21.10 3.18 -2.25
N GLU A 119 -19.99 3.75 -2.73
CA GLU A 119 -18.72 3.71 -2.02
C GLU A 119 -18.75 4.67 -0.85
N THR A 120 -18.82 4.11 0.37
CA THR A 120 -18.68 4.88 1.60
C THR A 120 -17.27 4.68 2.16
N PHE A 121 -16.66 5.75 2.63
CA PHE A 121 -15.36 5.72 3.29
C PHE A 121 -15.49 6.21 4.72
N SER A 122 -14.89 5.49 5.65
CA SER A 122 -14.84 5.87 7.07
C SER A 122 -13.40 5.81 7.56
N THR A 123 -12.96 6.85 8.27
CA THR A 123 -11.61 6.91 8.87
C THR A 123 -11.36 5.84 9.94
N SER A 124 -12.39 5.07 10.32
CA SER A 124 -12.31 3.99 11.32
C SER A 124 -12.12 2.60 10.73
N ASN A 125 -12.26 2.44 9.42
CA ASN A 125 -12.13 1.17 8.72
C ASN A 125 -11.12 1.30 7.58
N ALA A 126 -10.66 0.18 7.02
CA ALA A 126 -9.87 0.21 5.79
C ALA A 126 -10.65 0.95 4.68
N ALA A 127 -9.96 1.62 3.77
CA ALA A 127 -10.60 2.29 2.63
C ALA A 127 -10.99 1.27 1.54
N PHE A 128 -10.08 0.34 1.26
CA PHE A 128 -10.21 -0.65 0.19
C PHE A 128 -9.81 -2.04 0.68
N THR A 129 -10.28 -3.06 -0.03
CA THR A 129 -9.85 -4.45 0.13
C THR A 129 -9.65 -5.11 -1.24
N GLY A 130 -8.78 -6.12 -1.29
CA GLY A 130 -8.58 -6.93 -2.50
C GLY A 130 -7.60 -6.32 -3.50
N THR A 131 -7.65 -6.85 -4.73
CA THR A 131 -6.75 -6.51 -5.84
C THR A 131 -7.46 -6.51 -7.19
N ALA A 132 -7.02 -5.65 -8.11
CA ALA A 132 -7.47 -5.64 -9.50
C ALA A 132 -6.28 -5.73 -10.44
N THR A 133 -6.44 -6.44 -11.56
CA THR A 133 -5.47 -6.49 -12.66
C THR A 133 -6.08 -5.86 -13.89
N VAL A 134 -5.44 -4.82 -14.41
CA VAL A 134 -5.94 -3.97 -15.50
C VAL A 134 -4.96 -4.01 -16.67
N ASP A 135 -5.48 -4.09 -17.89
CA ASP A 135 -4.70 -3.86 -19.11
C ASP A 135 -4.63 -2.36 -19.41
N LEU A 136 -3.45 -1.76 -19.23
CA LEU A 136 -3.13 -0.38 -19.56
C LEU A 136 -2.12 -0.28 -20.71
N SER A 137 -1.95 -1.35 -21.51
CA SER A 137 -0.96 -1.43 -22.58
C SER A 137 -1.13 -0.34 -23.63
N SER A 138 -2.37 0.06 -23.93
CA SER A 138 -2.70 1.12 -24.88
C SER A 138 -2.22 2.51 -24.44
N VAL A 139 -1.93 2.70 -23.16
CA VAL A 139 -1.49 3.98 -22.56
C VAL A 139 -0.16 3.85 -21.81
N ALA A 140 0.57 2.76 -22.00
CA ALA A 140 1.77 2.43 -21.24
C ALA A 140 2.80 3.58 -21.19
N GLY A 141 3.00 4.29 -22.30
CA GLY A 141 3.92 5.43 -22.38
C GLY A 141 3.48 6.68 -21.62
N SER A 142 2.20 6.73 -21.20
CA SER A 142 1.64 7.84 -20.43
C SER A 142 1.49 7.52 -18.95
N ILE A 143 1.78 6.31 -18.48
CA ILE A 143 1.67 5.97 -17.05
C ILE A 143 2.84 6.64 -16.30
N VAL A 144 2.59 7.20 -15.11
CA VAL A 144 3.65 7.78 -14.28
C VAL A 144 4.74 6.75 -13.92
N SER A 145 5.96 7.22 -13.69
CA SER A 145 7.11 6.35 -13.43
C SER A 145 7.05 5.66 -12.06
N HIS A 146 7.84 4.60 -11.89
CA HIS A 146 8.14 4.00 -10.58
C HIS A 146 8.48 5.06 -9.53
N GLY A 147 8.00 4.86 -8.30
CA GLY A 147 8.23 5.77 -7.17
C GLY A 147 7.32 6.99 -7.16
N SER A 148 6.50 7.18 -8.20
CA SER A 148 5.49 8.24 -8.21
C SER A 148 4.38 7.96 -7.19
N SER A 149 3.69 9.02 -6.80
CA SER A 149 2.48 8.96 -5.99
C SER A 149 1.52 10.03 -6.46
N GLY A 150 0.24 9.86 -6.13
CA GLY A 150 -0.78 10.85 -6.41
C GLY A 150 -1.96 10.72 -5.46
N ASP A 151 -2.86 11.67 -5.55
CA ASP A 151 -4.00 11.77 -4.66
C ASP A 151 -5.14 10.85 -5.11
N ILE A 152 -5.85 10.31 -4.13
CA ILE A 152 -7.08 9.57 -4.30
C ILE A 152 -8.25 10.43 -3.81
N TYR A 153 -9.22 10.64 -4.68
CA TYR A 153 -10.47 11.31 -4.33
C TYR A 153 -11.66 10.36 -4.50
N ALA A 154 -12.55 10.35 -3.51
CA ALA A 154 -13.90 9.82 -3.65
C ALA A 154 -14.80 10.94 -4.17
N SER A 155 -15.58 10.68 -5.21
CA SER A 155 -16.38 11.73 -5.83
C SER A 155 -17.80 11.32 -6.13
N ASP A 156 -18.64 12.23 -5.66
CA ASP A 156 -20.04 12.51 -5.76
C ASP A 156 -20.68 12.74 -7.16
N GLY A 157 -19.83 13.28 -8.04
CA GLY A 157 -20.33 14.27 -9.00
C GLY A 157 -20.81 15.59 -8.36
N THR A 158 -21.30 15.62 -7.11
CA THR A 158 -21.62 16.84 -6.34
C THR A 158 -20.53 17.17 -5.33
N THR A 159 -20.16 16.20 -4.50
CA THR A 159 -19.14 16.33 -3.45
C THR A 159 -17.87 15.59 -3.85
N THR A 160 -16.70 16.19 -3.70
CA THR A 160 -15.42 15.52 -3.97
C THR A 160 -14.52 15.63 -2.75
N THR A 161 -14.07 14.50 -2.24
CA THR A 161 -13.31 14.41 -0.98
C THR A 161 -11.99 13.69 -1.19
N PHE A 162 -10.91 14.32 -0.77
CA PHE A 162 -9.60 13.68 -0.68
C PHE A 162 -9.63 12.60 0.40
N ILE A 163 -9.27 11.37 0.05
CA ILE A 163 -9.32 10.24 0.99
C ILE A 163 -7.96 9.61 1.27
N GLY A 164 -6.92 9.91 0.50
CA GLY A 164 -5.57 9.38 0.71
C GLY A 164 -4.75 9.44 -0.56
N THR A 165 -3.67 8.65 -0.62
CA THR A 165 -2.77 8.62 -1.80
C THR A 165 -2.64 7.22 -2.37
N TYR A 166 -2.20 7.12 -3.61
CA TYR A 166 -1.67 5.88 -4.18
C TYR A 166 -0.16 6.00 -4.38
N SER A 167 0.53 4.87 -4.39
CA SER A 167 1.94 4.80 -4.78
C SER A 167 2.14 3.86 -5.96
N VAL A 168 3.15 4.16 -6.79
CA VAL A 168 3.47 3.38 -7.98
C VAL A 168 4.78 2.62 -7.76
N THR A 169 4.71 1.30 -7.95
CA THR A 169 5.86 0.40 -7.96
C THR A 169 5.98 -0.28 -9.31
N SER A 170 7.17 -0.77 -9.64
CA SER A 170 7.45 -1.60 -10.81
C SER A 170 8.20 -2.87 -10.39
N VAL A 171 8.28 -3.10 -9.08
CA VAL A 171 8.88 -4.30 -8.52
C VAL A 171 7.75 -5.29 -8.34
N SER A 172 7.77 -6.35 -9.14
CA SER A 172 7.11 -7.60 -8.76
C SER A 172 7.79 -8.05 -7.47
N ALA A 173 7.14 -7.83 -6.32
CA ALA A 173 7.63 -8.36 -5.05
C ALA A 173 7.52 -9.87 -5.14
N VAL A 174 8.58 -10.51 -5.64
CA VAL A 174 8.78 -11.95 -5.52
C VAL A 174 9.00 -12.19 -4.02
N PRO A 175 8.11 -12.92 -3.31
CA PRO A 175 8.39 -13.31 -1.94
C PRO A 175 9.62 -14.21 -2.01
N GLU A 176 10.80 -13.68 -1.70
CA GLU A 176 12.00 -14.51 -1.68
C GLU A 176 11.88 -15.48 -0.50
N PRO A 177 11.76 -16.80 -0.74
CA PRO A 177 11.62 -17.79 0.35
C PRO A 177 12.85 -17.83 1.25
N ALA A 178 13.96 -17.21 0.82
CA ALA A 178 15.25 -17.25 1.48
C ALA A 178 15.40 -16.24 2.63
N THR A 179 14.65 -15.14 2.65
CA THR A 179 14.85 -14.09 3.68
C THR A 179 14.55 -14.61 5.08
N PHE A 180 13.49 -15.41 5.23
CA PHE A 180 13.20 -16.09 6.51
C PHE A 180 14.23 -17.17 6.83
N GLY A 181 14.74 -17.86 5.80
CA GLY A 181 15.78 -18.88 5.94
C GLY A 181 17.10 -18.32 6.49
N PHE A 182 17.54 -17.15 6.02
CA PHE A 182 18.77 -16.51 6.52
C PHE A 182 18.63 -15.99 7.95
N ILE A 183 17.47 -15.46 8.33
CA ILE A 183 17.21 -14.99 9.70
C ILE A 183 17.17 -16.17 10.68
N LEU A 184 16.45 -17.23 10.34
CA LEU A 184 16.41 -18.46 11.15
C LEU A 184 17.79 -19.15 11.20
N GLY A 185 18.48 -19.26 10.07
CA GLY A 185 19.81 -19.83 9.98
C GLY A 185 20.84 -19.08 10.84
N GLY A 186 20.81 -17.74 10.79
CA GLY A 186 21.67 -16.88 11.61
C GLY A 186 21.42 -17.03 13.11
N LEU A 187 20.15 -17.13 13.53
CA LEU A 187 19.77 -17.34 14.92
C LEU A 187 20.23 -18.71 15.46
N VAL A 188 20.08 -19.78 14.66
CA VAL A 188 20.53 -21.12 15.04
C VAL A 188 22.04 -21.18 15.19
N LEU A 189 22.81 -20.60 14.26
CA LEU A 189 24.28 -20.55 14.34
C LEU A 189 24.76 -19.75 15.56
N SER A 190 24.09 -18.64 15.87
CA SER A 190 24.38 -17.82 17.05
C SER A 190 24.15 -18.60 18.34
N ALA A 191 23.04 -19.34 18.43
CA ALA A 191 22.72 -20.18 19.58
C ALA A 191 23.72 -21.35 19.75
N VAL A 192 24.17 -21.98 18.66
CA VAL A 192 25.18 -23.06 18.70
C VAL A 192 26.56 -22.52 19.09
N GLY A 193 26.96 -21.35 18.57
CA GLY A 193 28.22 -20.68 18.93
C GLY A 193 28.29 -20.32 20.42
N LEU A 194 27.19 -19.82 20.99
CA LEU A 194 27.09 -19.48 22.41
C LEU A 194 27.13 -20.73 23.33
N ARG A 195 26.64 -21.88 22.87
CA ARG A 195 26.72 -23.15 23.63
C ARG A 195 28.13 -23.72 23.68
N ARG A 196 28.94 -23.55 22.63
CA ARG A 196 30.33 -24.05 22.60
C ARG A 196 31.25 -23.32 23.59
N LYS A 197 31.03 -22.02 23.84
CA LYS A 197 31.82 -21.26 24.82
C LYS A 197 31.58 -21.64 26.29
N LYS A 198 30.49 -22.37 26.62
CA LYS A 198 30.21 -22.83 28.00
C LYS A 198 30.85 -24.17 28.37
N ARG A 199 31.56 -24.86 27.46
CA ARG A 199 32.12 -26.20 27.70
C ARG A 199 33.62 -26.26 28.03
N VAL A 200 34.28 -25.13 28.22
CA VAL A 200 35.67 -25.12 28.70
C VAL A 200 35.72 -24.54 30.11
N SER A 201 35.60 -25.43 31.10
CA SER A 201 36.22 -25.25 32.40
C SER A 201 37.22 -26.39 32.57
N PRO A 202 38.52 -26.10 32.71
CA PRO A 202 39.51 -27.11 33.08
C PRO A 202 39.27 -27.54 34.52
N THR A 203 39.37 -28.83 34.72
CA THR A 203 39.39 -29.55 36.01
C THR A 203 40.42 -28.98 36.97
N VAL A 204 40.07 -28.96 38.27
CA VAL A 204 40.87 -29.58 39.32
C VAL A 204 39.92 -30.38 40.20
#